data_AF-A0A9W8FIQ5-F1
#
_entry.id   AF-A0A9W8FIQ5-F1
#
_cell.length_a   1.000
_cell.length_b   1.000
_cell.length_c   1.000
_cell.angle_alpha   90.00
_cell.angle_beta   90.00
_cell.angle_gamma   90.00
#
_symmetry.space_group_name_H-M   'P 1'
#
loop_
_entity.id
_entity.type
_entity.pdbx_description
1 polymer ?
#
loop_
_entity_poly.entity_id
_entity_poly.type
_entity_poly.pdbx_seq_one_letter_code
_entity_poly.pdbx_strand_id
1 'polypeptide(L)'
;MSEHSKMDIDKPAKAATEYGLPDDEIVAEIPIYLTEKIAKNLHILQYPQKEGTIKPGVLQPKVARIKPIHGQMEMDIPLDVQSPMYNRDRGLELGVGLADNGRLLDITTLISVNIPKSSTYVAGVFANNGLHLTPIENLTQLRPSLKYLDRVAEKERDASKLDTDDEDDEKKDVKAQTVQVTVRSAQAEEALRLQQKSIAFMQQKLEEEPWSKLSYFDVDSEESNAVFTKLIAKNTEDLICKETPNEYLSNIIGSTEANVFGDA
;
A
#
# COMPACT_ATOMS: atom_id res chain seq x y z
N MET A 1 43.75 44.21 -9.22
CA MET A 1 43.96 42.76 -9.30
C MET A 1 43.60 42.19 -7.94
N SER A 2 42.40 41.64 -7.78
CA SER A 2 41.99 40.96 -6.53
C SER A 2 41.62 39.53 -6.90
N GLU A 3 42.57 38.63 -6.66
CA GLU A 3 42.41 37.18 -6.86
C GLU A 3 41.20 36.67 -6.07
N HIS A 4 40.24 36.09 -6.79
CA HIS A 4 39.23 35.23 -6.19
C HIS A 4 39.89 33.89 -5.86
N SER A 5 40.03 33.62 -4.57
CA SER A 5 40.44 32.33 -4.04
C SER A 5 39.39 31.28 -4.45
N LYS A 6 39.76 30.39 -5.38
CA LYS A 6 38.99 29.19 -5.70
C LYS A 6 38.95 28.31 -4.46
N MET A 7 37.77 28.02 -3.95
CA MET A 7 37.59 26.99 -2.94
C MET A 7 37.78 25.63 -3.63
N ASP A 8 38.93 25.00 -3.35
CA ASP A 8 39.21 23.62 -3.75
C ASP A 8 38.34 22.67 -2.91
N ILE A 9 37.32 22.10 -3.54
CA ILE A 9 36.32 21.18 -2.94
C ILE A 9 36.88 19.74 -2.80
N ASP A 10 38.09 19.48 -3.27
CA ASP A 10 38.69 18.14 -3.37
C ASP A 10 39.64 17.80 -2.21
N LYS A 11 39.58 18.54 -1.08
CA LYS A 11 40.33 18.16 0.13
C LYS A 11 39.55 17.09 0.91
N PRO A 12 40.20 16.00 1.34
CA PRO A 12 39.58 15.04 2.24
C PRO A 12 39.09 15.76 3.50
N ALA A 13 37.95 15.30 4.04
CA ALA A 13 37.36 15.86 5.25
C ALA A 13 38.44 16.00 6.34
N LYS A 14 38.55 17.20 6.90
CA LYS A 14 39.49 17.52 7.99
C LYS A 14 39.23 16.59 9.17
N ALA A 15 40.31 16.06 9.77
CA ALA A 15 40.22 15.17 10.91
C ALA A 15 39.47 15.83 12.08
N ALA A 16 38.65 15.06 12.81
CA ALA A 16 37.81 15.53 13.93
C ALA A 16 38.62 16.26 15.02
N THR A 17 39.92 15.97 15.11
CA THR A 17 40.91 16.60 15.98
C THR A 17 41.05 18.11 15.74
N GLU A 18 40.78 18.61 14.52
CA GLU A 18 40.85 20.05 14.20
C GLU A 18 39.64 20.83 14.81
N TYR A 19 38.60 20.12 15.25
CA TYR A 19 37.41 20.67 15.91
C TYR A 19 37.39 20.46 17.44
N GLY A 20 38.47 19.93 18.03
CA GLY A 20 38.55 19.68 19.47
C GLY A 20 37.63 18.57 19.98
N LEU A 21 37.12 17.73 19.07
CA LEU A 21 36.37 16.53 19.40
C LEU A 21 37.34 15.37 19.64
N PRO A 22 37.02 14.45 20.58
CA PRO A 22 37.80 13.24 20.76
C PRO A 22 37.82 12.42 19.47
N ASP A 23 38.96 11.77 19.20
CA ASP A 23 39.17 10.95 18.00
C ASP A 23 38.22 9.75 18.08
N ASP A 24 37.15 9.78 17.31
CA ASP A 24 36.16 8.70 17.23
C ASP A 24 36.68 7.64 16.26
N GLU A 25 37.33 6.61 16.81
CA GLU A 25 37.92 5.53 16.03
C GLU A 25 36.81 4.68 15.38
N ILE A 26 36.96 4.39 14.08
CA ILE A 26 36.04 3.52 13.36
C ILE A 26 36.16 2.10 13.94
N VAL A 27 35.19 1.69 14.75
CA VAL A 27 35.16 0.34 15.35
C VAL A 27 34.76 -0.74 14.34
N ALA A 28 33.90 -0.39 13.37
CA ALA A 28 33.45 -1.32 12.34
C ALA A 28 32.98 -0.59 11.07
N GLU A 29 33.35 -1.12 9.91
CA GLU A 29 32.85 -0.69 8.60
C GLU A 29 31.81 -1.71 8.12
N ILE A 30 30.57 -1.25 7.88
CA ILE A 30 29.46 -2.12 7.47
C ILE A 30 29.15 -1.84 5.99
N PRO A 31 29.40 -2.78 5.07
CA PRO A 31 29.05 -2.59 3.67
C PRO A 31 27.52 -2.55 3.50
N ILE A 32 27.05 -1.62 2.66
CA ILE A 32 25.63 -1.45 2.33
C ILE A 32 25.38 -1.98 0.92
N TYR A 33 24.41 -2.87 0.79
CA TYR A 33 24.00 -3.45 -0.48
C TYR A 33 22.56 -3.05 -0.81
N LEU A 34 22.28 -2.64 -2.04
CA LEU A 34 20.93 -2.41 -2.51
C LEU A 34 20.42 -3.62 -3.31
N THR A 35 19.21 -4.08 -3.02
CA THR A 35 18.53 -5.13 -3.78
C THR A 35 17.18 -4.64 -4.28
N GLU A 36 16.96 -4.73 -5.58
CA GLU A 36 15.68 -4.35 -6.21
C GLU A 36 14.84 -5.55 -6.67
N LYS A 37 15.34 -6.78 -6.46
CA LYS A 37 14.72 -8.02 -6.97
C LYS A 37 13.26 -8.20 -6.59
N ILE A 38 12.89 -7.78 -5.38
CA ILE A 38 11.52 -7.87 -4.87
C ILE A 38 10.92 -6.50 -4.56
N ALA A 39 11.57 -5.41 -4.98
CA ALA A 39 11.15 -4.06 -4.62
C ALA A 39 9.71 -3.76 -5.06
N LYS A 40 9.28 -4.28 -6.23
CA LYS A 40 7.92 -4.15 -6.80
C LYS A 40 6.87 -5.10 -6.21
N ASN A 41 7.22 -5.86 -5.19
CA ASN A 41 6.32 -6.82 -4.55
C ASN A 41 6.43 -6.76 -3.03
N LEU A 42 7.24 -5.83 -2.52
CA LEU A 42 7.48 -5.67 -1.09
C LEU A 42 6.55 -4.58 -0.56
N HIS A 43 5.55 -5.02 0.20
CA HIS A 43 4.58 -4.15 0.85
C HIS A 43 4.70 -4.27 2.36
N ILE A 44 4.50 -3.16 3.07
CA ILE A 44 4.32 -3.20 4.53
C ILE A 44 2.82 -3.24 4.82
N LEU A 45 2.42 -4.23 5.62
CA LEU A 45 1.07 -4.41 6.13
C LEU A 45 1.04 -4.00 7.61
N GLN A 46 0.36 -2.90 7.92
CA GLN A 46 0.14 -2.46 9.30
C GLN A 46 -1.25 -2.89 9.78
N TYR A 47 -1.35 -3.27 11.05
CA TYR A 47 -2.60 -3.68 11.70
C TYR A 47 -2.89 -2.77 12.90
N PRO A 48 -3.43 -1.55 12.69
CA PRO A 48 -3.61 -0.58 13.77
C PRO A 48 -4.51 -1.04 14.92
N GLN A 49 -5.38 -2.04 14.67
CA GLN A 49 -6.30 -2.57 15.66
C GLN A 49 -5.76 -3.76 16.45
N LYS A 50 -4.55 -4.25 16.11
CA LYS A 50 -3.90 -5.32 16.87
C LYS A 50 -2.81 -4.71 17.73
N GLU A 51 -2.85 -5.01 19.02
CA GLU A 51 -1.80 -4.61 19.94
C GLU A 51 -0.64 -5.60 19.91
N GLY A 52 0.59 -5.06 19.98
CA GLY A 52 1.81 -5.85 20.08
C GLY A 52 2.25 -6.52 18.77
N THR A 53 3.26 -7.38 18.90
CA THR A 53 3.81 -8.16 17.78
C THR A 53 2.86 -9.29 17.41
N ILE A 54 2.44 -9.33 16.16
CA ILE A 54 1.67 -10.45 15.61
C ILE A 54 2.57 -11.68 15.59
N LYS A 55 2.23 -12.68 16.39
CA LYS A 55 2.96 -13.95 16.42
C LYS A 55 2.65 -14.77 15.15
N PRO A 56 3.59 -15.60 14.68
CA PRO A 56 3.31 -16.61 13.67
C PRO A 56 2.07 -17.44 14.06
N GLY A 57 1.27 -17.82 13.06
CA GLY A 57 0.04 -18.57 13.26
C GLY A 57 -1.19 -17.79 13.76
N VAL A 58 -1.08 -16.51 14.12
CA VAL A 58 -2.23 -15.74 14.67
C VAL A 58 -3.17 -15.22 13.58
N LEU A 59 -2.65 -14.84 12.40
CA LEU A 59 -3.49 -14.25 11.35
C LEU A 59 -4.11 -15.28 10.40
N GLN A 60 -3.35 -16.33 10.06
CA GLN A 60 -3.71 -17.43 9.14
C GLN A 60 -4.92 -17.14 8.22
N PRO A 61 -4.78 -16.18 7.28
CA PRO A 61 -5.88 -15.83 6.39
C PRO A 61 -6.22 -17.03 5.51
N LYS A 62 -7.51 -17.36 5.44
CA LYS A 62 -8.03 -18.46 4.62
C LYS A 62 -7.94 -18.11 3.13
N VAL A 63 -8.19 -16.85 2.81
CA VAL A 63 -8.12 -16.31 1.45
C VAL A 63 -7.46 -14.95 1.50
N ALA A 64 -6.46 -14.72 0.65
CA ALA A 64 -5.90 -13.41 0.39
C ALA A 64 -6.14 -13.06 -1.09
N ARG A 65 -6.44 -11.79 -1.36
CA ARG A 65 -6.74 -11.27 -2.68
C ARG A 65 -6.04 -9.93 -2.85
N ILE A 66 -5.52 -9.65 -4.04
CA ILE A 66 -4.89 -8.37 -4.39
C ILE A 66 -5.40 -7.86 -5.72
N LYS A 67 -5.54 -6.55 -5.81
CA LYS A 67 -5.67 -5.79 -7.04
C LYS A 67 -4.28 -5.36 -7.52
N PRO A 68 -3.70 -5.99 -8.56
CA PRO A 68 -2.30 -5.78 -8.96
C PRO A 68 -1.93 -4.34 -9.37
N ILE A 69 -2.86 -3.54 -9.87
CA ILE A 69 -2.65 -2.17 -10.35
C ILE A 69 -2.74 -1.19 -9.19
N HIS A 70 -3.83 -1.21 -8.40
CA HIS A 70 -4.00 -0.27 -7.29
C HIS A 70 -3.33 -0.74 -5.98
N GLY A 71 -2.83 -1.97 -5.92
CA GLY A 71 -2.19 -2.54 -4.74
C GLY A 71 -3.15 -2.78 -3.56
N GLN A 72 -4.47 -2.77 -3.81
CA GLN A 72 -5.47 -3.01 -2.77
C GLN A 72 -5.54 -4.50 -2.45
N MET A 73 -5.31 -4.86 -1.21
CA MET A 73 -5.38 -6.21 -0.67
C MET A 73 -6.62 -6.40 0.18
N GLU A 74 -7.19 -7.60 0.10
CA GLU A 74 -8.29 -8.08 0.94
C GLU A 74 -7.90 -9.45 1.51
N MET A 75 -8.07 -9.62 2.82
CA MET A 75 -7.72 -10.86 3.51
C MET A 75 -8.87 -11.31 4.41
N ASP A 76 -9.27 -12.57 4.26
CA ASP A 76 -10.32 -13.17 5.08
C ASP A 76 -9.67 -13.97 6.21
N ILE A 77 -9.81 -13.46 7.43
CA ILE A 77 -9.28 -14.06 8.65
C ILE A 77 -10.39 -14.85 9.33
N PRO A 78 -10.18 -16.14 9.64
CA PRO A 78 -11.15 -16.93 10.38
C PRO A 78 -11.30 -16.43 11.81
N LEU A 79 -12.54 -16.45 12.30
CA LEU A 79 -12.91 -16.18 13.69
C LEU A 79 -13.04 -17.51 14.45
N ASP A 80 -12.63 -17.51 15.72
CA ASP A 80 -12.87 -18.65 16.60
C ASP A 80 -14.31 -18.63 17.14
N VAL A 81 -15.17 -19.38 16.46
CA VAL A 81 -16.59 -19.52 16.80
C VAL A 81 -16.84 -20.42 18.02
N GLN A 82 -15.81 -21.13 18.52
CA GLN A 82 -15.89 -21.95 19.73
C GLN A 82 -15.47 -21.18 20.98
N SER A 83 -14.87 -20.00 20.81
CA SER A 83 -14.47 -19.15 21.91
C SER A 83 -15.68 -18.70 22.75
N PRO A 84 -15.56 -18.69 24.09
CA PRO A 84 -16.58 -18.11 24.98
C PRO A 84 -16.87 -16.63 24.71
N MET A 85 -15.95 -15.92 24.04
CA MET A 85 -16.11 -14.52 23.65
C MET A 85 -16.98 -14.33 22.40
N TYR A 86 -17.31 -15.42 21.69
CA TYR A 86 -18.10 -15.37 20.48
C TYR A 86 -19.59 -15.62 20.77
N ASN A 87 -20.44 -14.61 20.49
CA ASN A 87 -21.89 -14.76 20.59
C ASN A 87 -22.43 -15.42 19.31
N ARG A 88 -22.93 -16.65 19.44
CA ARG A 88 -23.43 -17.44 18.31
C ARG A 88 -24.75 -16.91 17.73
N ASP A 89 -25.64 -16.37 18.56
CA ASP A 89 -26.92 -15.82 18.10
C ASP A 89 -26.68 -14.60 17.21
N ARG A 90 -25.81 -13.68 17.67
CA ARG A 90 -25.42 -12.52 16.87
C ARG A 90 -24.62 -12.92 15.64
N GLY A 91 -23.78 -13.96 15.76
CA GLY A 91 -23.08 -14.55 14.63
C GLY A 91 -24.02 -15.07 13.54
N LEU A 92 -25.18 -15.62 13.91
CA LEU A 92 -26.15 -16.16 12.97
C LEU A 92 -26.92 -15.07 12.25
N GLU A 93 -27.34 -14.02 12.97
CA GLU A 93 -27.96 -12.83 12.39
C GLU A 93 -27.05 -12.17 11.34
N LEU A 94 -25.77 -11.98 11.70
CA LEU A 94 -24.80 -11.31 10.83
C LEU A 94 -24.26 -12.22 9.72
N GLY A 95 -24.29 -13.54 9.92
CA GLY A 95 -23.86 -14.54 8.94
C GLY A 95 -24.68 -14.52 7.65
N VAL A 96 -25.94 -14.03 7.71
CA VAL A 96 -26.79 -13.84 6.52
C VAL A 96 -26.14 -12.91 5.48
N GLY A 97 -25.27 -12.00 5.91
CA GLY A 97 -24.52 -11.07 5.04
C GLY A 97 -23.30 -11.65 4.33
N LEU A 98 -22.89 -12.88 4.66
CA LEU A 98 -21.78 -13.54 3.95
C LEU A 98 -22.22 -13.99 2.54
N ALA A 99 -21.25 -14.03 1.61
CA ALA A 99 -21.50 -14.38 0.20
C ALA A 99 -21.77 -15.88 0.00
N ASP A 100 -21.01 -16.74 0.69
CA ASP A 100 -21.38 -18.13 0.86
C ASP A 100 -22.45 -18.17 1.96
N ASN A 101 -23.50 -18.96 1.78
CA ASN A 101 -24.65 -19.09 2.68
C ASN A 101 -24.27 -19.68 4.07
N GLY A 102 -23.35 -19.01 4.76
CA GLY A 102 -22.76 -19.35 6.03
C GLY A 102 -23.72 -18.92 7.13
N ARG A 103 -24.36 -19.91 7.76
CA ARG A 103 -25.28 -19.74 8.89
C ARG A 103 -24.67 -19.00 10.10
N LEU A 104 -23.40 -18.62 10.03
CA LEU A 104 -22.66 -18.01 11.11
C LEU A 104 -21.53 -17.13 10.53
N LEU A 105 -21.32 -15.95 11.13
CA LEU A 105 -20.20 -15.07 10.83
C LEU A 105 -18.89 -15.67 11.38
N ASP A 106 -18.23 -16.50 10.59
CA ASP A 106 -16.99 -17.21 10.96
C ASP A 106 -15.73 -16.59 10.35
N ILE A 107 -15.85 -15.51 9.59
CA ILE A 107 -14.72 -14.80 8.97
C ILE A 107 -14.85 -13.29 9.15
N THR A 108 -13.71 -12.64 9.35
CA THR A 108 -13.54 -11.19 9.30
C THR A 108 -12.68 -10.82 8.10
N THR A 109 -13.23 -10.01 7.21
CA THR A 109 -12.51 -9.49 6.05
C THR A 109 -11.76 -8.21 6.42
N LEU A 110 -10.44 -8.19 6.24
CA LEU A 110 -9.61 -7.00 6.33
C LEU A 110 -9.37 -6.44 4.93
N ILE A 111 -9.54 -5.12 4.77
CA ILE A 111 -9.24 -4.40 3.53
C ILE A 111 -8.09 -3.43 3.77
N SER A 112 -7.15 -3.40 2.84
CA SER A 112 -6.02 -2.49 2.89
C SER A 112 -6.42 -1.09 2.40
N VAL A 113 -5.93 -0.08 3.10
CA VAL A 113 -5.92 1.32 2.69
C VAL A 113 -4.48 1.74 2.49
N ASN A 114 -4.14 2.26 1.31
CA ASN A 114 -2.78 2.74 1.03
C ASN A 114 -2.53 4.06 1.76
N ILE A 115 -1.37 4.19 2.40
CA ILE A 115 -0.96 5.42 3.05
C ILE A 115 -0.08 6.20 2.07
N PRO A 116 -0.38 7.48 1.78
CA PRO A 116 0.48 8.29 0.95
C PRO A 116 1.87 8.40 1.59
N LYS A 117 2.90 8.04 0.83
CA LYS A 117 4.28 8.10 1.29
C LYS A 117 4.82 9.52 1.13
N SER A 118 5.32 10.08 2.21
CA SER A 118 6.07 11.34 2.18
C SER A 118 7.55 11.16 1.81
N SER A 119 8.07 9.93 1.89
CA SER A 119 9.47 9.59 1.64
C SER A 119 9.64 8.16 1.12
N THR A 120 10.83 7.86 0.61
CA THR A 120 11.23 6.51 0.22
C THR A 120 11.53 5.68 1.46
N TYR A 121 10.77 4.59 1.65
CA TYR A 121 11.02 3.63 2.72
C TYR A 121 11.84 2.46 2.20
N VAL A 122 12.84 2.04 2.97
CA VAL A 122 13.69 0.88 2.69
C VAL A 122 13.62 -0.10 3.86
N ALA A 123 13.52 -1.39 3.55
CA ALA A 123 13.69 -2.46 4.51
C ALA A 123 15.18 -2.83 4.57
N GLY A 124 15.77 -2.76 5.75
CA GLY A 124 17.16 -3.17 5.99
C GLY A 124 17.22 -4.54 6.66
N VAL A 125 17.92 -5.48 6.04
CA VAL A 125 18.22 -6.79 6.60
C VAL A 125 19.72 -6.88 6.86
N PHE A 126 20.11 -7.13 8.10
CA PHE A 126 21.50 -7.37 8.47
C PHE A 126 21.84 -8.85 8.24
N ALA A 127 22.73 -9.13 7.29
CA ALA A 127 23.17 -10.49 6.99
C ALA A 127 24.63 -10.47 6.52
N ASN A 128 25.40 -11.51 6.87
CA ASN A 128 26.81 -11.65 6.46
C ASN A 128 27.68 -10.42 6.77
N ASN A 129 27.46 -9.76 7.91
CA ASN A 129 28.17 -8.55 8.32
C ASN A 129 27.94 -7.32 7.40
N GLY A 130 26.94 -7.38 6.51
CA GLY A 130 26.52 -6.28 5.64
C GLY A 130 25.05 -5.93 5.83
N LEU A 131 24.70 -4.70 5.47
CA LEU A 131 23.32 -4.20 5.51
C LEU A 131 22.72 -4.27 4.10
N HIS A 132 21.73 -5.15 3.91
CA HIS A 132 21.00 -5.26 2.65
C HIS A 132 19.74 -4.40 2.70
N LEU A 133 19.66 -3.37 1.88
CA LEU A 133 18.53 -2.48 1.72
C LEU A 133 17.66 -2.93 0.55
N THR A 134 16.35 -3.00 0.76
CA THR A 134 15.36 -3.23 -0.30
C THR A 134 14.29 -2.15 -0.24
N PRO A 135 14.04 -1.40 -1.33
CA PRO A 135 12.96 -0.43 -1.38
C PRO A 135 11.59 -1.10 -1.16
N ILE A 136 10.74 -0.44 -0.38
CA ILE A 136 9.37 -0.87 -0.14
C ILE A 136 8.46 -0.14 -1.12
N GLU A 137 7.61 -0.86 -1.86
CA GLU A 137 6.74 -0.27 -2.88
C GLU A 137 5.55 0.45 -2.29
N ASN A 138 4.82 -0.17 -1.35
CA ASN A 138 3.63 0.41 -0.72
C ASN A 138 3.59 0.20 0.79
N LEU A 139 3.02 1.18 1.50
CA LEU A 139 2.75 1.11 2.94
C LEU A 139 1.23 1.11 3.09
N THR A 140 0.68 0.01 3.58
CA THR A 140 -0.77 -0.17 3.66
C THR A 140 -1.21 -0.47 5.07
N GLN A 141 -2.38 0.05 5.45
CA GLN A 141 -3.04 -0.26 6.71
C GLN A 141 -4.24 -1.16 6.46
N LEU A 142 -4.31 -2.27 7.15
CA LEU A 142 -5.43 -3.19 7.11
C LEU A 142 -6.46 -2.79 8.17
N ARG A 143 -7.70 -2.63 7.73
CA ARG A 143 -8.85 -2.31 8.58
C ARG A 143 -9.94 -3.35 8.33
N PRO A 144 -10.68 -3.80 9.36
CA PRO A 144 -11.83 -4.65 9.15
C PRO A 144 -12.86 -3.94 8.32
N SER A 145 -13.40 -4.68 7.37
CA SER A 145 -14.51 -4.26 6.56
C SER A 145 -15.78 -4.90 7.08
N LEU A 146 -16.85 -4.10 7.13
CA LEU A 146 -18.17 -4.51 7.59
C LEU A 146 -19.13 -4.75 6.42
N LYS A 147 -18.62 -5.14 5.24
CA LYS A 147 -19.41 -5.41 4.02
C LYS A 147 -20.62 -6.33 4.25
N TYR A 148 -20.54 -7.23 5.22
CA TYR A 148 -21.64 -8.12 5.57
C TYR A 148 -22.84 -7.35 6.14
N LEU A 149 -22.65 -6.22 6.84
CA LEU A 149 -23.74 -5.38 7.36
C LEU A 149 -24.53 -4.74 6.22
N ASP A 150 -23.83 -4.22 5.22
CA ASP A 150 -24.47 -3.61 4.05
C ASP A 150 -25.33 -4.64 3.30
N ARG A 151 -24.83 -5.87 3.16
CA ARG A 151 -25.57 -6.98 2.54
C ARG A 151 -26.76 -7.45 3.37
N VAL A 152 -26.66 -7.48 4.71
CA VAL A 152 -27.81 -7.78 5.57
C VAL A 152 -28.89 -6.72 5.38
N ALA A 153 -28.52 -5.45 5.42
CA ALA A 153 -29.47 -4.35 5.23
C ALA A 153 -30.11 -4.34 3.83
N GLU A 154 -29.36 -4.70 2.78
CA GLU A 154 -29.87 -4.87 1.42
C GLU A 154 -30.88 -6.02 1.35
N LYS A 155 -30.57 -7.18 1.93
CA LYS A 155 -31.49 -8.32 2.00
C LYS A 155 -32.76 -8.01 2.79
N GLU A 156 -32.66 -7.28 3.90
CA GLU A 156 -33.84 -6.85 4.68
C GLU A 156 -34.73 -5.90 3.87
N ARG A 157 -34.12 -4.96 3.12
CA ARG A 157 -34.87 -4.08 2.22
C ARG A 157 -35.56 -4.86 1.12
N ASP A 158 -34.88 -5.80 0.48
CA ASP A 158 -35.46 -6.60 -0.59
C ASP A 158 -36.57 -7.51 -0.07
N ALA A 159 -36.42 -8.10 1.12
CA ALA A 159 -37.47 -8.87 1.79
C ALA A 159 -38.70 -7.99 2.11
N SER A 160 -38.48 -6.76 2.60
CA SER A 160 -39.59 -5.83 2.90
C SER A 160 -40.34 -5.36 1.65
N LYS A 161 -39.65 -5.24 0.51
CA LYS A 161 -40.28 -4.90 -0.77
C LYS A 161 -41.09 -6.06 -1.32
N LEU A 162 -40.57 -7.29 -1.23
CA LEU A 162 -41.30 -8.50 -1.63
C LEU A 162 -42.58 -8.69 -0.82
N ASP A 163 -42.58 -8.38 0.48
CA ASP A 163 -43.78 -8.44 1.34
C ASP A 163 -44.79 -7.31 1.07
N THR A 164 -44.37 -6.23 0.39
CA THR A 164 -45.23 -5.09 0.04
C THR A 164 -45.75 -5.14 -1.40
N ASP A 165 -44.99 -5.77 -2.32
CA ASP A 165 -45.35 -5.90 -3.74
C ASP A 165 -46.35 -7.06 -4.02
N ASP A 166 -46.65 -7.92 -3.04
CA ASP A 166 -47.67 -8.97 -3.15
C ASP A 166 -49.13 -8.45 -3.09
N GLU A 167 -49.36 -7.13 -2.96
CA GLU A 167 -50.70 -6.51 -3.02
C GLU A 167 -51.00 -5.68 -4.29
N ASP A 168 -50.06 -5.48 -5.23
CA ASP A 168 -50.36 -4.70 -6.45
C ASP A 168 -49.66 -5.25 -7.72
N ASP A 169 -50.26 -6.30 -8.27
CA ASP A 169 -49.85 -6.92 -9.52
C ASP A 169 -50.58 -6.26 -10.71
N GLU A 170 -50.11 -5.10 -11.22
CA GLU A 170 -50.38 -4.67 -12.61
C GLU A 170 -49.30 -3.71 -13.20
N LYS A 171 -48.43 -4.28 -14.05
CA LYS A 171 -47.87 -3.76 -15.33
C LYS A 171 -47.09 -2.41 -15.33
N LYS A 172 -45.83 -2.48 -15.79
CA LYS A 172 -45.41 -2.16 -17.19
C LYS A 172 -43.90 -2.19 -17.35
N ASP A 173 -43.42 -3.15 -18.13
CA ASP A 173 -42.15 -3.08 -18.85
C ASP A 173 -42.11 -1.84 -19.75
N VAL A 174 -41.20 -0.91 -19.45
CA VAL A 174 -40.72 0.07 -20.43
C VAL A 174 -39.20 0.03 -20.42
N LYS A 175 -38.63 -0.85 -21.27
CA LYS A 175 -37.22 -0.80 -21.64
C LYS A 175 -36.97 0.48 -22.45
N ALA A 176 -36.53 1.53 -21.76
CA ALA A 176 -35.99 2.73 -22.40
C ALA A 176 -34.59 2.41 -22.96
N GLN A 177 -34.50 2.16 -24.27
CA GLN A 177 -33.24 2.19 -25.00
C GLN A 177 -32.74 3.65 -25.04
N THR A 178 -31.86 4.02 -24.13
CA THR A 178 -31.13 5.28 -24.23
C THR A 178 -29.93 5.09 -25.16
N VAL A 179 -30.11 5.46 -26.44
CA VAL A 179 -29.00 5.65 -27.39
C VAL A 179 -28.31 6.95 -27.02
N GLN A 180 -27.23 6.86 -26.22
CA GLN A 180 -26.38 8.01 -25.91
C GLN A 180 -25.32 8.15 -27.01
N VAL A 181 -25.61 8.94 -28.04
CA VAL A 181 -24.58 9.46 -28.95
C VAL A 181 -24.13 10.81 -28.41
N THR A 182 -23.11 10.83 -27.56
CA THR A 182 -22.45 12.06 -27.12
C THR A 182 -21.29 12.38 -28.06
N VAL A 183 -21.52 13.40 -28.89
CA VAL A 183 -20.48 14.05 -29.71
C VAL A 183 -19.42 14.63 -28.77
N ARG A 184 -18.18 14.16 -28.89
CA ARG A 184 -17.03 14.63 -28.09
C ARG A 184 -16.64 16.04 -28.54
N SER A 185 -17.04 17.05 -27.78
CA SER A 185 -16.51 18.42 -27.89
C SER A 185 -15.30 18.60 -26.98
N ALA A 186 -14.40 19.54 -27.25
CA ALA A 186 -13.22 19.82 -26.42
C ALA A 186 -13.58 20.18 -24.96
N GLN A 187 -14.75 20.77 -24.73
CA GLN A 187 -15.29 21.03 -23.39
C GLN A 187 -15.73 19.74 -22.68
N ALA A 188 -16.21 18.75 -23.42
CA ALA A 188 -16.51 17.42 -22.88
C ALA A 188 -15.23 16.66 -22.49
N GLU A 189 -14.10 16.87 -23.19
CA GLU A 189 -12.80 16.28 -22.80
C GLU A 189 -12.23 16.90 -21.52
N GLU A 190 -12.34 18.21 -21.33
CA GLU A 190 -11.92 18.87 -20.09
C GLU A 190 -12.80 18.46 -18.90
N ALA A 191 -14.12 18.40 -19.10
CA ALA A 191 -15.07 17.90 -18.10
C ALA A 191 -14.83 16.42 -17.79
N LEU A 192 -14.54 15.59 -18.79
CA LEU A 192 -14.16 14.18 -18.60
C LEU A 192 -12.86 14.08 -17.79
N ARG A 193 -11.87 14.95 -18.02
CA ARG A 193 -10.60 14.96 -17.30
C ARG A 193 -10.76 15.39 -15.84
N LEU A 194 -11.69 16.32 -15.56
CA LEU A 194 -12.07 16.70 -14.21
C LEU A 194 -12.88 15.57 -13.52
N GLN A 195 -13.79 14.93 -14.26
CA GLN A 195 -14.54 13.76 -13.82
C GLN A 195 -13.61 12.56 -13.55
N GLN A 196 -12.55 12.40 -14.34
CA GLN A 196 -11.49 11.40 -14.14
C GLN A 196 -10.68 11.64 -12.86
N LYS A 197 -10.60 12.89 -12.39
CA LYS A 197 -9.99 13.23 -11.10
C LYS A 197 -10.97 13.14 -9.94
N SER A 198 -12.26 12.96 -10.20
CA SER A 198 -13.26 12.81 -9.14
C SER A 198 -13.06 11.47 -8.43
N ILE A 199 -13.29 11.46 -7.12
CA ILE A 199 -13.22 10.27 -6.27
C ILE A 199 -14.10 9.13 -6.82
N ALA A 200 -15.23 9.47 -7.45
CA ALA A 200 -16.13 8.51 -8.07
C ALA A 200 -15.46 7.72 -9.20
N PHE A 201 -14.66 8.38 -10.05
CA PHE A 201 -13.95 7.68 -11.13
C PHE A 201 -12.80 6.82 -10.62
N MET A 202 -12.08 7.29 -9.59
CA MET A 202 -11.06 6.46 -8.94
C MET A 202 -11.68 5.23 -8.26
N GLN A 203 -12.84 5.38 -7.62
CA GLN A 203 -13.59 4.26 -7.05
C GLN A 203 -14.04 3.28 -8.14
N GLN A 204 -14.57 3.77 -9.25
CA GLN A 204 -15.00 2.92 -10.36
C GLN A 204 -13.83 2.14 -10.94
N LYS A 205 -12.69 2.79 -11.22
CA LYS A 205 -11.48 2.10 -11.69
C LYS A 205 -10.96 1.06 -10.71
N LEU A 206 -11.05 1.36 -9.42
CA LEU A 206 -10.68 0.42 -8.38
C LEU A 206 -11.62 -0.78 -8.37
N GLU A 207 -12.92 -0.59 -8.58
CA GLU A 207 -13.93 -1.66 -8.61
C GLU A 207 -13.86 -2.52 -9.89
N GLU A 208 -13.59 -1.90 -11.04
CA GLU A 208 -13.43 -2.58 -12.32
C GLU A 208 -12.20 -3.50 -12.35
N GLU A 209 -11.23 -3.30 -11.44
CA GLU A 209 -10.05 -4.12 -11.40
C GLU A 209 -10.31 -5.53 -10.82
N PRO A 210 -9.94 -6.60 -11.55
CA PRO A 210 -10.16 -7.96 -11.10
C PRO A 210 -9.26 -8.33 -9.91
N TRP A 211 -9.84 -9.06 -8.96
CA TRP A 211 -9.11 -9.64 -7.84
C TRP A 211 -8.22 -10.80 -8.27
N SER A 212 -6.94 -10.74 -7.95
CA SER A 212 -6.00 -11.85 -8.06
C SER A 212 -5.91 -12.59 -6.72
N LYS A 213 -6.15 -13.89 -6.73
CA LYS A 213 -6.03 -14.73 -5.53
C LYS A 213 -4.56 -14.91 -5.16
N LEU A 214 -4.26 -14.78 -3.87
CA LEU A 214 -2.95 -14.99 -3.29
C LEU A 214 -3.01 -16.16 -2.30
N SER A 215 -1.96 -16.98 -2.30
CA SER A 215 -1.72 -18.00 -1.28
C SER A 215 -0.95 -17.39 -0.13
N TYR A 216 -1.40 -17.65 1.10
CA TYR A 216 -0.70 -17.24 2.31
C TYR A 216 0.30 -18.31 2.72
N PHE A 217 1.52 -17.87 3.03
CA PHE A 217 2.57 -18.67 3.64
C PHE A 217 2.98 -17.98 4.94
N ASP A 218 3.15 -18.76 6.01
CA ASP A 218 3.51 -18.22 7.32
C ASP A 218 5.01 -17.91 7.38
N VAL A 219 5.47 -17.24 8.43
CA VAL A 219 6.87 -16.85 8.64
C VAL A 219 7.80 -18.07 8.63
N ASP A 220 7.33 -19.21 9.14
CA ASP A 220 8.12 -20.45 9.26
C ASP A 220 8.09 -21.32 7.99
N SER A 221 7.33 -20.94 6.96
CA SER A 221 7.22 -21.72 5.72
C SER A 221 8.50 -21.65 4.87
N GLU A 222 8.79 -22.71 4.11
CA GLU A 222 9.99 -22.79 3.25
C GLU A 222 9.94 -21.73 2.14
N GLU A 223 8.76 -21.45 1.60
CA GLU A 223 8.51 -20.44 0.59
C GLU A 223 8.87 -19.03 1.09
N SER A 224 8.52 -18.72 2.35
CA SER A 224 8.87 -17.46 3.01
C SER A 224 10.39 -17.32 3.16
N ASN A 225 11.08 -18.39 3.55
CA ASN A 225 12.55 -18.42 3.63
C ASN A 225 13.23 -18.26 2.26
N ALA A 226 12.65 -18.85 1.21
CA ALA A 226 13.13 -18.69 -0.16
C ALA A 226 12.99 -17.24 -0.65
N VAL A 227 11.89 -16.56 -0.28
CA VAL A 227 11.70 -15.12 -0.58
C VAL A 227 12.62 -14.25 0.28
N PHE A 228 12.81 -14.58 1.55
CA PHE A 228 13.75 -13.87 2.43
C PHE A 228 15.18 -13.94 1.88
N THR A 229 15.60 -15.08 1.35
CA THR A 229 16.91 -15.22 0.68
C THR A 229 17.05 -14.29 -0.54
N LYS A 230 15.95 -13.87 -1.17
CA LYS A 230 15.98 -12.89 -2.28
C LYS A 230 16.18 -11.44 -1.81
N LEU A 231 15.92 -11.12 -0.54
CA LEU A 231 16.26 -9.82 0.07
C LEU A 231 17.76 -9.65 0.23
N ILE A 232 18.50 -10.76 0.34
CA ILE A 232 19.95 -10.76 0.47
C ILE A 232 20.57 -10.60 -0.92
N ALA A 233 21.31 -9.51 -1.10
CA ALA A 233 22.07 -9.27 -2.31
C ALA A 233 23.15 -10.35 -2.44
N LYS A 234 23.15 -11.08 -3.56
CA LYS A 234 24.24 -12.00 -3.93
C LYS A 234 25.28 -11.35 -4.83
N ASN A 235 24.96 -10.19 -5.41
CA ASN A 235 25.83 -9.50 -6.34
C ASN A 235 26.38 -8.25 -5.66
N THR A 236 27.70 -8.11 -5.69
CA THR A 236 28.49 -7.09 -5.02
C THR A 236 28.99 -6.12 -6.10
N GLU A 237 28.07 -5.56 -6.88
CA GLU A 237 28.42 -4.50 -7.84
C GLU A 237 28.42 -3.17 -7.10
N ASP A 238 29.49 -2.40 -7.27
CA ASP A 238 29.62 -1.09 -6.65
C ASP A 238 28.58 -0.13 -7.26
N LEU A 239 27.75 0.45 -6.38
CA LEU A 239 26.81 1.49 -6.78
C LEU A 239 27.59 2.79 -6.98
N ILE A 240 27.82 3.14 -8.24
CA ILE A 240 28.46 4.40 -8.59
C ILE A 240 27.41 5.51 -8.50
N CYS A 241 27.52 6.37 -7.48
CA CYS A 241 26.81 7.65 -7.47
C CYS A 241 27.35 8.51 -8.61
N LYS A 242 26.53 8.73 -9.64
CA LYS A 242 26.91 9.50 -10.83
C LYS A 242 26.77 11.01 -10.63
N GLU A 243 26.16 11.46 -9.54
CA GLU A 243 25.93 12.88 -9.26
C GLU A 243 27.04 13.48 -8.41
N THR A 244 27.43 14.71 -8.74
CA THR A 244 28.32 15.50 -7.90
C THR A 244 27.56 16.04 -6.69
N PRO A 245 28.22 16.31 -5.54
CA PRO A 245 27.54 16.81 -4.34
C PRO A 245 26.69 18.07 -4.56
N ASN A 246 27.11 18.94 -5.48
CA ASN A 246 26.35 20.15 -5.82
C ASN A 246 25.09 19.86 -6.64
N GLU A 247 25.17 18.89 -7.56
CA GLU A 247 24.03 18.47 -8.37
C GLU A 247 22.96 17.77 -7.50
N TYR A 248 23.41 16.94 -6.56
CA TYR A 248 22.56 16.32 -5.56
C TYR A 248 21.83 17.34 -4.68
N LEU A 249 22.54 18.38 -4.20
CA LEU A 249 21.92 19.46 -3.42
C LEU A 249 20.91 20.27 -4.23
N SER A 250 21.20 20.55 -5.51
CA SER A 250 20.24 21.23 -6.39
C SER A 250 19.00 20.37 -6.68
N ASN A 251 19.16 19.05 -6.78
CA ASN A 251 18.05 18.11 -7.00
C ASN A 251 17.15 17.99 -5.76
N ILE A 252 17.70 18.05 -4.55
CA ILE A 252 16.91 17.96 -3.30
C ILE A 252 16.18 19.26 -2.99
N ILE A 253 16.87 20.40 -3.11
CA ILE A 253 16.32 21.71 -2.74
C ILE A 253 15.39 22.23 -3.86
N GLY A 254 15.51 21.65 -5.06
CA GLY A 254 14.96 22.21 -6.29
C GLY A 254 15.80 23.41 -6.72
N SER A 255 16.01 23.59 -8.02
CA SER A 255 16.64 24.80 -8.54
C SER A 255 15.83 26.02 -8.07
N THR A 256 16.31 26.70 -7.03
CA THR A 256 15.86 28.06 -6.74
C THR A 256 16.41 28.90 -7.87
N GLU A 257 15.64 29.06 -8.94
CA GLU A 257 15.80 30.21 -9.82
C GLU A 257 15.58 31.44 -8.94
N ALA A 258 16.69 31.99 -8.46
CA ALA A 258 16.72 33.36 -7.97
C ALA A 258 16.28 34.21 -9.16
N ASN A 259 14.99 34.54 -9.18
CA ASN A 259 14.44 35.56 -10.04
C ASN A 259 15.26 36.81 -9.77
N VAL A 260 16.22 37.10 -10.65
CA VAL A 260 16.99 38.32 -10.65
C VAL A 260 15.97 39.42 -10.85
N PHE A 261 15.63 40.11 -9.75
CA PHE A 261 14.94 41.38 -9.82
C PHE A 261 15.76 42.26 -10.75
N GLY A 262 15.16 42.59 -11.89
CA GLY A 262 15.78 43.41 -12.91
C GLY A 262 16.24 44.74 -12.33
N ASP A 263 17.42 45.16 -12.79
CA ASP A 263 17.86 46.54 -12.71
C ASP A 263 16.72 47.48 -13.10
N ALA A 264 16.44 48.42 -12.20
CA ALA A 264 15.73 49.66 -12.48
C ALA A 264 16.71 50.82 -12.30
#